data_AF-A0A484BAS1-F1
#
_entry.id   AF-A0A484BAS1-F1
#
_cell.length_a   1.000
_cell.length_b   1.000
_cell.length_c   1.000
_cell.angle_alpha   90.00
_cell.angle_beta   90.00
_cell.angle_gamma   90.00
#
_symmetry.space_group_name_H-M   'P 1'
#
loop_
_entity.id
_entity.type
_entity.pdbx_description
1 polymer ?
#
loop_
_entity_poly.entity_id
_entity_poly.type
_entity_poly.pdbx_seq_one_letter_code
_entity_poly.pdbx_strand_id
1 'polypeptide(L)'
;MPLGITDSAVKSEETKKVPSVKQNTSAICTKLTETAVAGLSALKVLDMSFMELSTLPDTIFHGPRDLDTLILTGNLFKQVPKALSFSKNLKRLVLDENPIGNLEGENVFPAMTSLKYLRMAYMLDIYKIGPGAFSELQNLTELILSDNKMLTELDLHALSKNVTGGDFLDYPPLDKLYLNNCNLTTLPREFLVRWDKLSVLDLRFNPWDCNTSNEYMIKYLIPRVNSTTPLLAKNVKCAYPEELKGVEVLKIANGDFESATQGSSLVWIGIVIAILLAIPLILAGMAVYKRGHCRLCRKNEAANRTLYSRTSFNEDFHI
;
A
#
# COMPACT_ATOMS: atom_id res chain seq x y z
N MET A 1 -2.94 13.48 17.71
CA MET A 1 -2.20 13.11 18.93
C MET A 1 -1.10 12.14 18.51
N PRO A 2 0.18 12.50 18.57
CA PRO A 2 1.24 11.59 18.18
C PRO A 2 1.54 10.64 19.35
N LEU A 3 1.41 9.33 19.10
CA LEU A 3 1.85 8.29 20.02
C LEU A 3 3.36 8.12 19.84
N GLY A 4 4.10 8.52 20.87
CA GLY A 4 5.51 8.23 20.99
C GLY A 4 5.73 6.73 21.15
N ILE A 5 6.59 6.16 20.31
CA ILE A 5 7.23 4.88 20.58
C ILE A 5 8.55 5.23 21.26
N THR A 6 8.58 5.06 22.57
CA THR A 6 9.79 5.20 23.39
C THR A 6 10.67 3.98 23.15
N ASP A 7 11.76 4.14 22.42
CA ASP A 7 12.86 3.18 22.38
C ASP A 7 13.59 3.22 23.73
N SER A 8 13.23 2.30 24.63
CA SER A 8 13.91 2.10 25.90
C SER A 8 14.72 0.81 25.83
N ALA A 9 16.04 0.95 25.68
CA ALA A 9 17.11 0.17 26.32
C ALA A 9 18.34 -0.02 25.40
N VAL A 10 19.06 1.05 25.09
CA VAL A 10 20.49 0.94 24.74
C VAL A 10 21.28 0.95 26.05
N LYS A 11 21.56 -0.24 26.58
CA LYS A 11 22.33 -0.43 27.81
C LYS A 11 23.82 -0.48 27.47
N SER A 12 24.53 0.61 27.77
CA SER A 12 25.98 0.72 27.96
C SER A 12 26.87 -0.19 27.08
N GLU A 13 26.91 0.08 25.78
CA GLU A 13 28.09 -0.22 24.95
C GLU A 13 28.73 1.12 24.58
N GLU A 14 30.03 1.16 24.29
CA GLU A 14 30.76 2.39 23.91
C GLU A 14 30.16 3.01 22.63
N THR A 15 29.09 3.79 22.80
CA THR A 15 28.44 4.56 21.76
C THR A 15 29.20 5.86 21.59
N LYS A 16 29.83 6.05 20.43
CA LYS A 16 30.51 7.29 20.12
C LYS A 16 29.69 8.06 19.09
N LYS A 17 29.04 9.12 19.56
CA LYS A 17 28.43 10.13 18.69
C LYS A 17 29.51 11.08 18.20
N VAL A 18 29.64 11.24 16.89
CA VAL A 18 30.59 12.21 16.33
C VAL A 18 30.01 13.62 16.54
N PRO A 19 30.73 14.55 17.21
CA PRO A 19 30.22 15.89 17.42
C PRO A 19 30.05 16.64 16.10
N SER A 20 28.88 17.26 15.91
CA SER A 20 28.54 18.07 14.74
C SER A 20 29.44 19.30 14.67
N VAL A 21 30.45 19.29 13.81
CA VAL A 21 31.23 20.50 13.50
C VAL A 21 30.41 21.31 12.50
N LYS A 22 29.64 22.29 12.98
CA LYS A 22 29.00 23.30 12.13
C LYS A 22 30.09 24.19 11.51
N GLN A 23 30.68 23.77 10.39
CA GLN A 23 31.46 24.64 9.53
C GLN A 23 30.82 24.68 8.14
N ASN A 24 30.50 25.91 7.71
CA ASN A 24 29.76 26.28 6.50
C ASN A 24 30.53 25.99 5.19
N THR A 25 30.84 24.73 4.93
CA THR A 25 31.38 24.24 3.66
C THR A 25 30.89 22.81 3.49
N SER A 26 30.19 22.51 2.39
CA SER A 26 29.65 21.19 2.00
C SER A 26 30.29 20.04 2.79
N ALA A 27 29.55 19.48 3.76
CA ALA A 27 30.08 18.59 4.79
C ALA A 27 30.54 17.24 4.21
N ILE A 28 31.73 17.25 3.61
CA ILE A 28 32.58 16.09 3.45
C ILE A 28 33.02 15.70 4.86
N CYS A 29 32.95 14.41 5.21
CA CYS A 29 33.58 13.91 6.44
C CYS A 29 35.03 14.39 6.45
N THR A 30 35.35 15.39 7.27
CA THR A 30 36.67 16.03 7.20
C THR A 30 37.75 15.01 7.48
N LYS A 31 38.93 15.17 6.87
CA LYS A 31 40.09 14.27 7.08
C LYS A 31 40.43 14.06 8.57
N LEU A 32 40.08 15.04 9.43
CA LEU A 32 40.21 14.96 10.89
C LEU A 32 39.21 13.97 11.51
N THR A 33 37.96 13.98 11.07
CA THR A 33 36.93 12.99 11.47
C THR A 33 37.28 11.59 10.95
N GLU A 34 37.77 11.49 9.71
CA GLU A 34 38.21 10.24 9.09
C GLU A 34 39.37 9.60 9.88
N THR A 35 40.41 10.37 10.19
CA THR A 35 41.58 9.89 10.96
C THR A 35 41.17 9.50 12.38
N ALA A 36 40.26 10.26 13.00
CA ALA A 36 39.78 9.99 14.35
C ALA A 36 38.92 8.73 14.42
N VAL A 37 38.11 8.42 13.41
CA VAL A 37 37.29 7.19 13.36
C VAL A 37 38.14 5.97 12.98
N ALA A 38 39.08 6.14 12.03
CA ALA A 38 39.98 5.06 11.62
C ALA A 38 40.92 4.59 12.74
N GLY A 39 41.18 5.41 13.77
CA GLY A 39 41.99 5.01 14.93
C GLY A 39 41.26 4.17 15.98
N LEU A 40 39.92 4.02 15.89
CA LEU A 40 39.11 3.44 16.96
C LEU A 40 38.78 1.97 16.67
N SER A 41 39.76 1.09 16.85
CA SER A 41 39.60 -0.34 16.54
C SER A 41 38.50 -1.05 17.35
N ALA A 42 38.27 -0.63 18.59
CA ALA A 42 37.28 -1.20 19.51
C ALA A 42 35.87 -0.58 19.39
N LEU A 43 35.67 0.37 18.47
CA LEU A 43 34.39 1.06 18.31
C LEU A 43 33.31 0.09 17.82
N LYS A 44 32.25 -0.09 18.63
CA LYS A 44 31.11 -0.94 18.28
C LYS A 44 29.96 -0.18 17.62
N VAL A 45 29.71 1.05 18.06
CA VAL A 45 28.56 1.84 17.59
C VAL A 45 29.05 3.23 17.15
N LEU A 46 28.80 3.55 15.88
CA LEU A 46 29.11 4.84 15.28
C LEU A 46 27.81 5.56 14.89
N ASP A 47 27.54 6.68 15.55
CA ASP A 47 26.42 7.57 15.21
C ASP A 47 26.96 8.83 14.51
N MET A 48 26.58 8.97 13.23
CA MET A 48 26.86 10.12 12.36
C MET A 48 25.55 10.72 11.81
N SER A 49 24.49 10.71 12.61
CA SER A 49 23.19 11.25 12.22
C SER A 49 23.20 12.79 12.16
N PHE A 50 22.45 13.38 11.23
CA PHE A 50 22.25 14.82 11.07
C PHE A 50 23.58 15.60 10.95
N MET A 51 24.50 15.06 10.15
CA MET A 51 25.82 15.65 9.90
C MET A 51 25.92 16.28 8.50
N GLU A 52 24.81 16.37 7.77
CA GLU A 52 24.74 16.92 6.40
C GLU A 52 25.68 16.19 5.41
N LEU A 53 25.99 14.92 5.69
CA LEU A 53 26.91 14.12 4.88
C LEU A 53 26.29 13.79 3.53
N SER A 54 26.97 14.09 2.43
CA SER A 54 26.55 13.69 1.08
C SER A 54 27.29 12.45 0.58
N THR A 55 28.47 12.17 1.13
CA THR A 55 29.31 11.01 0.82
C THR A 55 30.06 10.53 2.06
N LEU A 56 30.51 9.27 2.03
CA LEU A 56 31.43 8.71 3.02
C LEU A 56 32.75 8.39 2.33
N PRO A 57 33.91 8.74 2.90
CA PRO A 57 35.19 8.35 2.33
C PRO A 57 35.41 6.84 2.50
N ASP A 58 35.97 6.19 1.49
CA ASP A 58 36.20 4.74 1.46
C ASP A 58 37.00 4.23 2.66
N THR A 59 37.87 5.07 3.19
CA THR A 59 38.80 4.79 4.28
C THR A 59 38.17 4.81 5.68
N ILE A 60 36.95 5.34 5.84
CA ILE A 60 36.33 5.55 7.16
C ILE A 60 36.10 4.24 7.93
N PHE A 61 35.95 3.12 7.22
CA PHE A 61 35.66 1.80 7.81
C PHE A 61 36.87 0.85 7.83
N HIS A 62 38.07 1.28 7.39
CA HIS A 62 39.25 0.41 7.46
C HIS A 62 39.76 0.18 8.89
N GLY A 63 39.57 1.17 9.75
CA GLY A 63 40.03 1.19 11.14
C GLY A 63 39.12 0.51 12.15
N PRO A 64 37.82 0.86 12.22
CA PRO A 64 36.90 0.33 13.22
C PRO A 64 36.47 -1.09 12.86
N ARG A 65 37.34 -2.06 13.16
CA ARG A 65 37.14 -3.47 12.84
C ARG A 65 35.99 -4.09 13.64
N ASP A 66 35.74 -3.61 14.85
CA ASP A 66 34.68 -4.15 15.71
C ASP A 66 33.33 -3.43 15.54
N LEU A 67 33.20 -2.59 14.51
CA LEU A 67 31.98 -1.82 14.26
C LEU A 67 30.80 -2.76 13.95
N ASP A 68 29.80 -2.70 14.80
CA ASP A 68 28.59 -3.52 14.75
C ASP A 68 27.39 -2.70 14.26
N THR A 69 27.26 -1.46 14.72
CA THR A 69 26.10 -0.60 14.43
C THR A 69 26.53 0.75 13.87
N LEU A 70 25.91 1.14 12.76
CA LEU A 70 26.14 2.40 12.08
C LEU A 70 24.82 3.14 11.88
N ILE A 71 24.75 4.37 12.37
CA ILE A 71 23.56 5.23 12.28
C ILE A 71 23.91 6.46 11.42
N LEU A 72 23.20 6.60 10.30
CA LEU A 72 23.40 7.63 9.28
C LEU A 72 22.13 8.46 9.06
N THR A 73 21.22 8.49 10.02
CA THR A 73 19.91 9.14 9.90
C THR A 73 20.03 10.63 9.57
N GLY A 74 19.18 11.15 8.69
CA GLY A 74 19.05 12.59 8.44
C GLY A 74 20.27 13.22 7.79
N ASN A 75 20.91 12.50 6.87
CA ASN A 75 22.01 13.02 6.05
C ASN A 75 21.53 13.33 4.62
N LEU A 76 22.45 13.65 3.71
CA LEU A 76 22.17 14.09 2.34
C LEU A 76 22.60 13.04 1.30
N PHE A 77 22.61 11.76 1.67
CA PHE A 77 22.99 10.67 0.77
C PHE A 77 21.96 10.52 -0.35
N LYS A 78 22.37 10.77 -1.59
CA LYS A 78 21.54 10.55 -2.79
C LYS A 78 21.61 9.12 -3.34
N GLN A 79 22.63 8.40 -2.91
CA GLN A 79 22.93 7.02 -3.31
C GLN A 79 23.39 6.24 -2.07
N VAL A 80 23.32 4.91 -2.14
CA VAL A 80 23.89 4.04 -1.13
C VAL A 80 25.41 4.26 -1.09
N PRO A 81 26.00 4.62 0.07
CA PRO A 81 27.44 4.90 0.14
C PRO A 81 28.29 3.68 -0.19
N LYS A 82 29.12 3.74 -1.24
CA LYS A 82 30.02 2.65 -1.66
C LYS A 82 31.02 2.24 -0.58
N ALA A 83 31.40 3.16 0.30
CA ALA A 83 32.25 2.91 1.46
C ALA A 83 31.72 1.80 2.38
N LEU A 84 30.40 1.55 2.40
CA LEU A 84 29.81 0.46 3.18
C LEU A 84 30.37 -0.93 2.82
N SER A 85 30.89 -1.11 1.60
CA SER A 85 31.58 -2.35 1.18
C SER A 85 32.80 -2.71 2.04
N PHE A 86 33.42 -1.73 2.69
CA PHE A 86 34.58 -1.94 3.57
C PHE A 86 34.19 -2.34 5.01
N SER A 87 32.91 -2.20 5.38
CA SER A 87 32.39 -2.46 6.73
C SER A 87 32.06 -3.95 6.95
N LYS A 88 33.10 -4.80 7.00
CA LYS A 88 32.95 -6.26 6.98
C LYS A 88 32.21 -6.87 8.18
N ASN A 89 32.22 -6.22 9.34
CA ASN A 89 31.63 -6.73 10.58
C ASN A 89 30.31 -6.04 10.96
N LEU A 90 29.86 -5.09 10.14
CA LEU A 90 28.66 -4.33 10.43
C LEU A 90 27.42 -5.23 10.41
N LYS A 91 26.64 -5.19 11.49
CA LYS A 91 25.42 -5.98 11.67
C LYS A 91 24.15 -5.15 11.58
N ARG A 92 24.20 -3.87 11.96
CA ARG A 92 23.04 -2.97 11.94
C ARG A 92 23.36 -1.67 11.20
N LEU A 93 22.51 -1.33 10.25
CA LEU A 93 22.61 -0.09 9.47
C LEU A 93 21.27 0.65 9.50
N VAL A 94 21.32 1.93 9.85
CA VAL A 94 20.17 2.86 9.81
C VAL A 94 20.48 3.99 8.85
N LEU A 95 19.66 4.13 7.81
CA LEU A 95 19.81 5.09 6.71
C LEU A 95 18.61 6.04 6.58
N ASP A 96 17.76 6.10 7.60
CA ASP A 96 16.53 6.89 7.61
C ASP A 96 16.71 8.35 7.23
N GLU A 97 15.66 8.97 6.71
CA GLU A 97 15.63 10.40 6.39
C GLU A 97 16.79 10.84 5.48
N ASN A 98 17.17 9.98 4.52
CA ASN A 98 18.13 10.33 3.47
C ASN A 98 17.43 10.43 2.10
N PRO A 99 17.87 11.34 1.21
CA PRO A 99 17.33 11.49 -0.13
C PRO A 99 17.87 10.42 -1.11
N ILE A 100 18.00 9.17 -0.67
CA ILE A 100 18.46 8.09 -1.56
C ILE A 100 17.37 7.84 -2.59
N GLY A 101 17.73 7.94 -3.88
CA GLY A 101 16.82 7.64 -4.98
C GLY A 101 16.55 6.14 -5.15
N ASN A 102 16.16 5.73 -6.35
CA ASN A 102 15.85 4.33 -6.65
C ASN A 102 17.04 3.41 -6.41
N LEU A 103 16.74 2.23 -5.88
CA LEU A 103 17.73 1.17 -5.75
C LEU A 103 17.74 0.30 -7.02
N GLU A 104 18.48 0.72 -8.04
CA GLU A 104 18.61 -0.02 -9.30
C GLU A 104 19.95 0.29 -9.98
N GLY A 105 20.37 -0.59 -10.90
CA GLY A 105 21.61 -0.42 -11.67
C GLY A 105 22.84 -0.34 -10.76
N GLU A 106 23.51 0.82 -10.75
CA GLU A 106 24.70 1.06 -9.92
C GLU A 106 24.38 1.46 -8.47
N ASN A 107 23.14 1.87 -8.18
CA ASN A 107 22.72 2.31 -6.85
C ASN A 107 22.11 1.17 -6.04
N VAL A 108 22.87 0.10 -5.84
CA VAL A 108 22.45 -1.09 -5.07
C VAL A 108 23.36 -1.27 -3.86
N PHE A 109 22.91 -2.07 -2.88
CA PHE A 109 23.76 -2.34 -1.72
C PHE A 109 25.00 -3.16 -2.11
N PRO A 110 26.19 -2.80 -1.58
CA PRO A 110 27.38 -3.61 -1.77
C PRO A 110 27.30 -4.94 -0.97
N ALA A 111 28.26 -5.82 -1.21
CA ALA A 111 28.48 -7.04 -0.43
C ALA A 111 28.69 -6.75 1.06
N MET A 112 27.62 -6.88 1.85
CA MET A 112 27.60 -6.68 3.30
C MET A 112 27.12 -7.96 3.99
N THR A 113 27.94 -9.01 3.90
CA THR A 113 27.58 -10.36 4.34
C THR A 113 27.36 -10.50 5.85
N SER A 114 27.79 -9.55 6.68
CA SER A 114 27.54 -9.57 8.13
C SER A 114 26.25 -8.83 8.54
N LEU A 115 25.64 -8.09 7.60
CA LEU A 115 24.49 -7.24 7.92
C LEU A 115 23.26 -8.08 8.21
N LYS A 116 22.62 -7.82 9.36
CA LYS A 116 21.42 -8.53 9.85
C LYS A 116 20.20 -7.63 9.93
N TYR A 117 20.41 -6.34 10.11
CA TYR A 117 19.36 -5.34 10.28
C TYR A 117 19.63 -4.15 9.36
N LEU A 118 18.64 -3.83 8.52
CA LEU A 118 18.65 -2.66 7.66
C LEU A 118 17.35 -1.88 7.86
N ARG A 119 17.50 -0.59 8.20
CA ARG A 119 16.39 0.37 8.22
C ARG A 119 16.63 1.49 7.23
N MET A 120 15.69 1.69 6.33
CA MET A 120 15.61 2.81 5.39
C MET A 120 14.17 3.34 5.42
N ALA A 121 13.83 4.10 6.45
CA ALA A 121 12.50 4.69 6.61
C ALA A 121 12.50 6.20 6.32
N TYR A 122 11.32 6.75 6.02
CA TYR A 122 11.14 8.19 5.75
C TYR A 122 12.03 8.73 4.62
N MET A 123 12.27 7.92 3.60
CA MET A 123 13.04 8.30 2.42
C MET A 123 12.14 9.12 1.48
N LEU A 124 12.60 10.31 1.08
CA LEU A 124 11.79 11.25 0.30
C LEU A 124 11.76 10.92 -1.20
N ASP A 125 12.85 10.35 -1.73
CA ASP A 125 13.09 10.25 -3.18
C ASP A 125 13.01 8.81 -3.72
N ILE A 126 12.87 7.80 -2.85
CA ILE A 126 12.77 6.39 -3.29
C ILE A 126 11.36 6.07 -3.74
N TYR A 127 11.18 5.80 -5.04
CA TYR A 127 9.90 5.32 -5.58
C TYR A 127 9.97 3.88 -6.10
N LYS A 128 11.18 3.38 -6.38
CA LYS A 128 11.42 2.03 -6.91
C LYS A 128 12.57 1.32 -6.21
N ILE A 129 12.34 0.05 -5.88
CA ILE A 129 13.37 -0.93 -5.49
C ILE A 129 13.46 -1.95 -6.63
N GLY A 130 14.57 -1.88 -7.38
CA GLY A 130 14.80 -2.67 -8.58
C GLY A 130 15.45 -4.03 -8.35
N PRO A 131 15.73 -4.77 -9.44
CA PRO A 131 16.35 -6.08 -9.37
C PRO A 131 17.70 -6.03 -8.65
N GLY A 132 17.92 -6.96 -7.73
CA GLY A 132 19.18 -7.08 -7.01
C GLY A 132 19.51 -5.95 -6.04
N ALA A 133 18.57 -5.04 -5.72
CA ALA A 133 18.78 -3.93 -4.78
C ALA A 133 19.40 -4.37 -3.43
N PHE A 134 18.99 -5.54 -2.94
CA PHE A 134 19.40 -6.12 -1.67
C PHE A 134 20.05 -7.51 -1.83
N SER A 135 20.36 -7.93 -3.06
CA SER A 135 20.85 -9.28 -3.35
C SER A 135 22.18 -9.58 -2.64
N GLU A 136 22.96 -8.58 -2.30
CA GLU A 136 24.25 -8.75 -1.64
C GLU A 136 24.15 -8.87 -0.10
N LEU A 137 22.96 -8.69 0.48
CA LEU A 137 22.71 -8.70 1.92
C LEU A 137 22.33 -10.10 2.44
N GLN A 138 23.17 -11.10 2.18
CA GLN A 138 22.83 -12.53 2.32
C GLN A 138 22.52 -13.03 3.74
N ASN A 139 22.87 -12.28 4.78
CA ASN A 139 22.55 -12.62 6.18
C ASN A 139 21.48 -11.70 6.79
N LEU A 140 20.78 -10.92 5.96
CA LEU A 140 19.75 -9.99 6.43
C LEU A 140 18.59 -10.76 7.05
N THR A 141 18.21 -10.36 8.26
CA THR A 141 17.12 -10.96 9.04
C THR A 141 15.96 -9.98 9.24
N GLU A 142 16.24 -8.68 9.28
CA GLU A 142 15.25 -7.64 9.53
C GLU A 142 15.43 -6.50 8.53
N LEU A 143 14.37 -6.25 7.75
CA LEU A 143 14.31 -5.20 6.74
C LEU A 143 13.13 -4.28 7.05
N ILE A 144 13.43 -3.00 7.28
CA ILE A 144 12.43 -1.98 7.54
C ILE A 144 12.49 -0.93 6.43
N LEU A 145 11.41 -0.86 5.66
CA LEU A 145 11.20 0.09 4.56
C LEU A 145 9.95 0.94 4.81
N SER A 146 9.53 1.05 6.07
CA SER A 146 8.33 1.78 6.48
C SER A 146 8.39 3.27 6.15
N ASP A 147 7.23 3.89 5.97
CA ASP A 147 7.09 5.34 5.80
C ASP A 147 7.80 5.91 4.55
N ASN A 148 8.09 5.06 3.55
CA ASN A 148 8.58 5.48 2.24
C ASN A 148 7.39 5.78 1.32
N LYS A 149 6.78 6.96 1.50
CA LYS A 149 5.52 7.35 0.86
C LYS A 149 5.57 7.44 -0.67
N MET A 150 6.74 7.53 -1.26
CA MET A 150 6.91 7.54 -2.72
C MET A 150 7.09 6.13 -3.29
N LEU A 151 7.36 5.12 -2.46
CA LEU A 151 7.65 3.75 -2.88
C LEU A 151 6.40 3.08 -3.45
N THR A 152 6.38 2.92 -4.77
CA THR A 152 5.29 2.29 -5.53
C THR A 152 5.69 0.97 -6.17
N GLU A 153 6.98 0.79 -6.45
CA GLU A 153 7.49 -0.37 -7.20
C GLU A 153 8.48 -1.18 -6.38
N LEU A 154 8.21 -2.48 -6.27
CA LEU A 154 9.07 -3.47 -5.64
C LEU A 154 9.32 -4.59 -6.64
N ASP A 155 10.56 -4.74 -7.10
CA ASP A 155 10.92 -5.78 -8.05
C ASP A 155 10.93 -7.16 -7.39
N LEU A 156 10.47 -8.17 -8.14
CA LEU A 156 10.34 -9.55 -7.66
C LEU A 156 11.70 -10.21 -7.39
N HIS A 157 12.79 -9.69 -7.97
CA HIS A 157 14.17 -10.14 -7.77
C HIS A 157 15.02 -9.16 -6.93
N ALA A 158 14.39 -8.23 -6.21
CA ALA A 158 15.10 -7.25 -5.39
C ALA A 158 16.00 -7.88 -4.31
N LEU A 159 15.58 -9.01 -3.71
CA LEU A 159 16.32 -9.72 -2.66
C LEU A 159 17.13 -10.91 -3.17
N SER A 160 16.85 -11.39 -4.38
CA SER A 160 17.43 -12.63 -4.90
C SER A 160 18.83 -12.41 -5.47
N LYS A 161 19.75 -13.34 -5.20
CA LYS A 161 21.09 -13.40 -5.80
C LYS A 161 21.24 -14.65 -6.65
N ASN A 162 21.73 -14.50 -7.88
CA ASN A 162 22.13 -15.63 -8.70
C ASN A 162 23.61 -15.95 -8.44
N VAL A 163 23.87 -16.95 -7.59
CA VAL A 163 25.24 -17.36 -7.21
C VAL A 163 25.74 -18.54 -8.06
N THR A 164 24.84 -19.41 -8.51
CA THR A 164 25.21 -20.69 -9.12
C THR A 164 25.26 -20.67 -10.65
N GLY A 165 24.94 -19.53 -11.30
CA GLY A 165 24.87 -19.45 -12.76
C GLY A 165 23.81 -20.36 -13.37
N GLY A 166 22.88 -20.87 -12.54
CA GLY A 166 21.79 -21.76 -12.91
C GLY A 166 20.43 -21.22 -12.42
N ASP A 167 19.42 -22.09 -12.38
CA ASP A 167 18.03 -21.75 -12.07
C ASP A 167 17.74 -21.48 -10.58
N PHE A 168 18.74 -21.60 -9.71
CA PHE A 168 18.57 -21.46 -8.26
C PHE A 168 19.01 -20.07 -7.77
N LEU A 169 18.06 -19.38 -7.16
CA LEU A 169 18.23 -18.06 -6.56
C LEU A 169 18.40 -18.19 -5.04
N ASP A 170 19.41 -17.52 -4.51
CA ASP A 170 19.65 -17.39 -3.07
C ASP A 170 18.89 -16.19 -2.52
N TYR A 171 18.31 -16.34 -1.34
CA TYR A 171 17.56 -15.30 -0.65
C TYR A 171 18.07 -15.12 0.78
N PRO A 172 18.08 -13.89 1.31
CA PRO A 172 18.41 -13.66 2.70
C PRO A 172 17.40 -14.34 3.63
N PRO A 173 17.81 -14.82 4.81
CA PRO A 173 16.96 -15.47 5.78
C PRO A 173 16.12 -14.43 6.57
N LEU A 174 15.27 -13.67 5.88
CA LEU A 174 14.40 -12.67 6.52
C LEU A 174 13.45 -13.33 7.54
N ASP A 175 13.43 -12.74 8.73
CA ASP A 175 12.53 -13.03 9.84
C ASP A 175 11.49 -11.91 10.02
N LYS A 176 11.88 -10.67 9.74
CA LYS A 176 11.00 -9.50 9.91
C LYS A 176 11.06 -8.58 8.69
N LEU A 177 9.89 -8.22 8.20
CA LEU A 177 9.73 -7.31 7.07
C LEU A 177 8.66 -6.27 7.37
N TYR A 178 9.02 -5.00 7.25
CA TYR A 178 8.11 -3.87 7.44
C TYR A 178 8.05 -3.06 6.16
N LEU A 179 6.87 -3.03 5.55
CA LEU A 179 6.53 -2.29 4.32
C LEU A 179 5.36 -1.33 4.57
N ASN A 180 5.06 -1.00 5.83
CA ASN A 180 3.90 -0.20 6.18
C ASN A 180 4.07 1.27 5.80
N ASN A 181 2.95 1.93 5.48
CA ASN A 181 2.94 3.37 5.14
C ASN A 181 3.80 3.72 3.92
N CYS A 182 3.80 2.83 2.92
CA CYS A 182 4.34 3.09 1.60
C CYS A 182 3.19 3.32 0.60
N ASN A 183 3.49 3.40 -0.69
CA ASN A 183 2.50 3.57 -1.76
C ASN A 183 2.40 2.32 -2.65
N LEU A 184 2.60 1.14 -2.05
CA LEU A 184 2.57 -0.13 -2.77
C LEU A 184 1.14 -0.55 -3.07
N THR A 185 0.87 -0.91 -4.32
CA THR A 185 -0.43 -1.46 -4.74
C THR A 185 -0.40 -2.98 -4.83
N THR A 186 0.76 -3.58 -5.09
CA THR A 186 0.94 -5.02 -5.23
C THR A 186 2.16 -5.52 -4.47
N LEU A 187 2.14 -6.80 -4.10
CA LEU A 187 3.25 -7.46 -3.41
C LEU A 187 3.66 -8.71 -4.21
N PRO A 188 4.80 -8.67 -4.92
CA PRO A 188 5.21 -9.80 -5.74
C PRO A 188 5.51 -11.02 -4.87
N ARG A 189 4.97 -12.17 -5.27
CA ARG A 189 5.15 -13.43 -4.56
C ARG A 189 6.62 -13.83 -4.51
N GLU A 190 7.34 -13.63 -5.60
CA GLU A 190 8.74 -14.03 -5.76
C GLU A 190 9.72 -13.11 -5.03
N PHE A 191 9.26 -11.96 -4.51
CA PHE A 191 10.08 -11.09 -3.66
C PHE A 191 10.73 -11.85 -2.51
N LEU A 192 10.02 -12.82 -1.95
CA LEU A 192 10.53 -13.77 -0.95
C LEU A 192 10.10 -15.20 -1.28
N VAL A 193 11.04 -16.13 -1.28
CA VAL A 193 10.70 -17.56 -1.43
C VAL A 193 10.14 -18.15 -0.13
N ARG A 194 10.63 -17.67 1.01
CA ARG A 194 10.32 -18.22 2.34
C ARG A 194 9.49 -17.27 3.19
N TRP A 195 8.34 -16.81 2.66
CA TRP A 195 7.32 -16.10 3.45
C TRP A 195 6.91 -16.88 4.72
N ASP A 196 7.11 -18.21 4.71
CA ASP A 196 6.85 -19.06 5.86
C ASP A 196 7.78 -18.85 7.06
N LYS A 197 8.92 -18.20 6.86
CA LYS A 197 9.90 -17.98 7.92
C LYS A 197 9.76 -16.64 8.63
N LEU A 198 8.92 -15.75 8.11
CA LEU A 198 8.68 -14.47 8.75
C LEU A 198 7.92 -14.64 10.07
N SER A 199 8.47 -14.12 11.17
CA SER A 199 7.75 -13.89 12.41
C SER A 199 6.91 -12.61 12.37
N VAL A 200 7.36 -11.59 11.65
CA VAL A 200 6.67 -10.29 11.52
C VAL A 200 6.60 -9.86 10.06
N LEU A 201 5.39 -9.50 9.62
CA LEU A 201 5.15 -8.87 8.34
C LEU A 201 4.13 -7.73 8.51
N ASP A 202 4.57 -6.49 8.31
CA ASP A 202 3.71 -5.32 8.38
C ASP A 202 3.46 -4.73 6.99
N LEU A 203 2.22 -4.88 6.50
CA LEU A 203 1.75 -4.40 5.20
C LEU A 203 0.76 -3.24 5.34
N ARG A 204 0.52 -2.74 6.55
CA ARG A 204 -0.55 -1.76 6.81
C ARG A 204 -0.30 -0.45 6.08
N PHE A 205 -1.37 0.32 5.86
CA PHE A 205 -1.28 1.68 5.30
C PHE A 205 -0.63 1.74 3.90
N ASN A 206 -0.97 0.78 3.05
CA ASN A 206 -0.64 0.81 1.62
C ASN A 206 -1.92 0.75 0.79
N PRO A 207 -1.94 1.32 -0.42
CA PRO A 207 -3.09 1.28 -1.31
C PRO A 207 -3.23 -0.07 -2.04
N TRP A 208 -3.39 -1.17 -1.30
CA TRP A 208 -3.43 -2.51 -1.87
C TRP A 208 -4.55 -2.71 -2.89
N ASP A 209 -4.21 -3.33 -4.01
CA ASP A 209 -5.16 -3.80 -5.00
C ASP A 209 -5.69 -5.19 -4.61
N CYS A 210 -6.98 -5.31 -4.35
CA CYS A 210 -7.63 -6.53 -3.89
C CYS A 210 -8.33 -7.28 -5.02
N ASN A 211 -7.63 -7.42 -6.15
CA ASN A 211 -8.06 -8.20 -7.30
C ASN A 211 -7.23 -9.49 -7.45
N THR A 212 -7.33 -10.13 -8.62
CA THR A 212 -6.60 -11.36 -8.94
C THR A 212 -5.09 -11.19 -9.04
N SER A 213 -4.57 -9.97 -9.29
CA SER A 213 -3.13 -9.71 -9.38
C SER A 213 -2.40 -9.93 -8.04
N ASN A 214 -3.10 -9.72 -6.93
CA ASN A 214 -2.57 -9.92 -5.57
C ASN A 214 -3.18 -11.15 -4.88
N GLU A 215 -3.68 -12.12 -5.65
CA GLU A 215 -4.35 -13.30 -5.11
C GLU A 215 -3.49 -14.03 -4.07
N TYR A 216 -2.18 -14.14 -4.30
CA TYR A 216 -1.27 -14.78 -3.35
C TYR A 216 -1.26 -14.09 -1.97
N MET A 217 -1.14 -12.77 -1.98
CA MET A 217 -1.16 -11.96 -0.75
C MET A 217 -2.48 -12.14 -0.01
N ILE A 218 -3.59 -12.06 -0.73
CA ILE A 218 -4.94 -12.12 -0.16
C ILE A 218 -5.22 -13.51 0.41
N LYS A 219 -5.07 -14.57 -0.38
CA LYS A 219 -5.53 -15.92 -0.01
C LYS A 219 -4.56 -16.69 0.88
N TYR A 220 -3.27 -16.41 0.82
CA TYR A 220 -2.26 -17.20 1.53
C TYR A 220 -1.49 -16.38 2.56
N LEU A 221 -1.02 -15.19 2.18
CA LEU A 221 -0.14 -14.42 3.04
C LEU A 221 -0.89 -13.79 4.23
N ILE A 222 -2.01 -13.11 3.99
CA ILE A 222 -2.77 -12.43 5.05
C ILE A 222 -3.33 -13.41 6.11
N PRO A 223 -3.92 -14.57 5.75
CA PRO A 223 -4.30 -15.58 6.74
C PRO A 223 -3.12 -16.11 7.57
N ARG A 224 -1.94 -16.23 6.95
CA ARG A 224 -0.72 -16.59 7.66
C ARG A 224 -0.31 -15.50 8.66
N VAL A 225 -0.28 -14.24 8.23
CA VAL A 225 0.00 -13.09 9.12
C VAL A 225 -1.00 -13.06 10.27
N ASN A 226 -2.28 -13.37 10.02
CA ASN A 226 -3.28 -13.44 11.08
C ASN A 226 -2.98 -14.52 12.12
N SER A 227 -2.35 -15.64 11.73
CA SER A 227 -1.95 -16.71 12.63
C SER A 227 -0.75 -16.34 13.51
N THR A 228 0.18 -15.53 12.99
CA THR A 228 1.39 -15.13 13.74
C THR A 228 1.21 -13.81 14.49
N THR A 229 0.64 -12.81 13.82
CA THR A 229 0.49 -11.42 14.29
C THR A 229 -0.91 -10.87 13.92
N PRO A 230 -1.98 -11.28 14.64
CA PRO A 230 -3.37 -10.92 14.31
C PRO A 230 -3.63 -9.41 14.14
N LEU A 231 -2.96 -8.58 14.95
CA LEU A 231 -3.10 -7.13 14.91
C LEU A 231 -2.59 -6.51 13.61
N LEU A 232 -1.57 -7.10 12.98
CA LEU A 232 -1.02 -6.62 11.72
C LEU A 232 -1.95 -6.99 10.56
N ALA A 233 -2.49 -8.22 10.54
CA ALA A 233 -3.41 -8.68 9.51
C ALA A 233 -4.74 -7.91 9.48
N LYS A 234 -5.35 -7.64 10.64
CA LYS A 234 -6.65 -6.94 10.74
C LYS A 234 -6.66 -5.54 10.15
N ASN A 235 -5.50 -4.89 10.11
CA ASN A 235 -5.38 -3.49 9.69
C ASN A 235 -4.87 -3.33 8.26
N VAL A 236 -4.79 -4.42 7.50
CA VAL A 236 -4.50 -4.37 6.06
C VAL A 236 -5.83 -4.19 5.31
N LYS A 237 -5.93 -3.09 4.56
CA LYS A 237 -7.16 -2.68 3.86
C LYS A 237 -6.91 -2.55 2.36
N CYS A 238 -7.94 -2.81 1.57
CA CYS A 238 -7.93 -2.59 0.14
C CYS A 238 -8.10 -1.10 -0.18
N ALA A 239 -7.39 -0.61 -1.19
CA ALA A 239 -7.69 0.65 -1.86
C ALA A 239 -8.42 0.43 -3.19
N TYR A 240 -8.12 -0.68 -3.86
CA TYR A 240 -8.72 -1.05 -5.14
C TYR A 240 -9.29 -2.47 -5.11
N PRO A 241 -10.24 -2.81 -6.00
CA PRO A 241 -11.02 -1.86 -6.81
C PRO A 241 -11.95 -1.00 -5.92
N GLU A 242 -12.59 0.03 -6.46
CA GLU A 242 -13.36 1.02 -5.67
C GLU A 242 -14.48 0.37 -4.84
N GLU A 243 -15.02 -0.77 -5.27
CA GLU A 243 -16.05 -1.51 -4.54
C GLU A 243 -15.54 -2.09 -3.21
N LEU A 244 -14.23 -2.29 -3.08
CA LEU A 244 -13.58 -2.88 -1.89
C LEU A 244 -12.78 -1.87 -1.09
N LYS A 245 -12.84 -0.61 -1.47
CA LYS A 245 -12.09 0.45 -0.79
C LYS A 245 -12.41 0.49 0.70
N GLY A 246 -11.36 0.36 1.51
CA GLY A 246 -11.42 0.34 2.98
C GLY A 246 -11.81 -1.01 3.60
N VAL A 247 -12.18 -2.01 2.80
CA VAL A 247 -12.46 -3.38 3.28
C VAL A 247 -11.15 -4.03 3.72
N GLU A 248 -11.20 -4.74 4.85
CA GLU A 248 -10.05 -5.49 5.36
C GLU A 248 -9.76 -6.71 4.47
N VAL A 249 -8.50 -6.87 4.06
CA VAL A 249 -8.08 -7.98 3.19
C VAL A 249 -8.38 -9.34 3.82
N LEU A 250 -8.29 -9.45 5.15
CA LEU A 250 -8.59 -10.67 5.89
C LEU A 250 -10.04 -11.14 5.71
N LYS A 251 -11.02 -10.23 5.58
CA LYS A 251 -12.43 -10.60 5.33
C LYS A 251 -12.61 -11.23 3.96
N ILE A 252 -11.90 -10.70 2.97
CA ILE A 252 -11.89 -11.22 1.60
C ILE A 252 -11.25 -12.61 1.59
N ALA A 253 -10.12 -12.76 2.29
CA ALA A 253 -9.40 -14.02 2.39
C ALA A 253 -10.24 -15.14 3.02
N ASN A 254 -11.09 -14.81 3.99
CA ASN A 254 -11.97 -15.77 4.66
C ASN A 254 -13.25 -16.09 3.88
N GLY A 255 -13.49 -15.44 2.73
CA GLY A 255 -14.68 -15.70 1.90
C GLY A 255 -15.96 -15.00 2.40
N ASP A 256 -15.88 -14.00 3.27
CA ASP A 256 -17.05 -13.25 3.79
C ASP A 256 -17.73 -12.34 2.75
N PHE A 257 -17.46 -12.57 1.46
CA PHE A 257 -17.79 -11.67 0.37
C PHE A 257 -19.24 -11.76 -0.11
N GLU A 258 -20.00 -12.77 0.33
CA GLU A 258 -21.44 -12.85 0.04
C GLU A 258 -22.25 -11.74 0.74
N SER A 259 -21.71 -11.07 1.76
CA SER A 259 -22.43 -10.04 2.52
C SER A 259 -22.27 -8.61 2.01
N ALA A 260 -21.29 -8.32 1.14
CA ALA A 260 -21.00 -6.94 0.72
C ALA A 260 -21.73 -6.53 -0.57
N THR A 261 -22.02 -7.47 -1.47
CA THR A 261 -22.69 -7.21 -2.76
C THR A 261 -24.21 -7.40 -2.71
N GLN A 262 -24.75 -7.97 -1.63
CA GLN A 262 -26.19 -8.26 -1.51
C GLN A 262 -27.05 -7.02 -1.19
N GLY A 263 -26.47 -5.97 -0.60
CA GLY A 263 -27.20 -4.75 -0.25
C GLY A 263 -27.70 -3.98 -1.48
N SER A 264 -26.93 -3.96 -2.57
CA SER A 264 -27.28 -3.25 -3.81
C SER A 264 -28.33 -4.00 -4.62
N SER A 265 -28.23 -5.33 -4.68
CA SER A 265 -29.13 -6.18 -5.47
C SER A 265 -30.56 -6.20 -4.93
N LEU A 266 -30.76 -6.17 -3.61
CA LEU A 266 -32.10 -6.11 -3.00
C LEU A 266 -32.83 -4.81 -3.30
N VAL A 267 -32.11 -3.68 -3.37
CA VAL A 267 -32.69 -2.38 -3.74
C VAL A 267 -33.18 -2.42 -5.19
N TRP A 268 -32.39 -2.94 -6.11
CA TRP A 268 -32.80 -3.09 -7.51
C TRP A 268 -33.96 -4.06 -7.70
N ILE A 269 -33.97 -5.20 -6.98
CA ILE A 269 -35.08 -6.15 -6.97
C ILE A 269 -36.36 -5.47 -6.45
N GLY A 270 -36.26 -4.69 -5.36
CA GLY A 270 -37.37 -3.91 -4.82
C GLY A 270 -37.92 -2.87 -5.80
N ILE A 271 -37.04 -2.16 -6.51
CA ILE A 271 -37.43 -1.19 -7.55
C ILE A 271 -38.15 -1.88 -8.71
N VAL A 272 -37.66 -3.03 -9.17
CA VAL A 272 -38.30 -3.79 -10.25
C VAL A 272 -39.68 -4.30 -9.84
N ILE A 273 -39.83 -4.83 -8.63
CA ILE A 273 -41.12 -5.28 -8.11
C ILE A 273 -42.10 -4.10 -7.99
N ALA A 274 -41.64 -2.95 -7.48
CA ALA A 274 -42.47 -1.76 -7.37
C ALA A 274 -42.96 -1.25 -8.74
N ILE A 275 -42.09 -1.26 -9.76
CA ILE A 275 -42.46 -0.88 -11.13
C ILE A 275 -43.47 -1.87 -11.73
N LEU A 276 -43.25 -3.18 -11.54
CA LEU A 276 -44.15 -4.23 -12.03
C LEU A 276 -45.55 -4.16 -11.40
N LEU A 277 -45.67 -3.69 -10.15
CA LEU A 277 -46.96 -3.48 -9.50
C LEU A 277 -47.61 -2.14 -9.89
N ALA A 278 -46.81 -1.09 -10.10
CA ALA A 278 -47.32 0.24 -10.44
C ALA A 278 -47.93 0.32 -11.85
N ILE A 279 -47.32 -0.33 -12.84
CA ILE A 279 -47.78 -0.31 -14.24
C ILE A 279 -49.23 -0.82 -14.39
N PRO A 280 -49.61 -2.01 -13.88
CA PRO A 280 -50.99 -2.49 -13.97
C PRO A 280 -52.00 -1.60 -13.23
N LEU A 281 -51.61 -1.00 -12.10
CA LEU A 281 -52.46 -0.06 -11.37
C LEU A 281 -52.74 1.22 -12.17
N ILE A 282 -51.70 1.77 -12.83
CA ILE A 282 -51.84 2.95 -13.70
C ILE A 282 -52.70 2.62 -14.92
N LEU A 283 -52.48 1.47 -15.57
CA LEU A 283 -53.29 1.02 -16.71
C LEU A 283 -54.76 0.80 -16.32
N ALA A 284 -55.02 0.18 -15.17
CA ALA A 284 -56.36 0.01 -14.64
C ALA A 284 -57.05 1.35 -14.34
N GLY A 285 -56.32 2.29 -13.71
CA GLY A 285 -56.79 3.66 -13.48
C GLY A 285 -57.16 4.39 -14.77
N MET A 286 -56.30 4.31 -15.80
CA MET A 286 -56.58 4.90 -17.12
C MET A 286 -57.79 4.25 -17.82
N ALA A 287 -57.97 2.94 -17.69
CA ALA A 287 -59.12 2.23 -18.26
C ALA A 287 -60.44 2.64 -17.57
N VAL A 288 -60.43 2.81 -16.24
CA VAL A 288 -61.58 3.31 -15.47
C VAL A 288 -61.87 4.76 -15.83
N TYR A 289 -60.84 5.61 -15.94
CA TYR A 289 -60.99 7.01 -16.35
C TYR A 289 -61.61 7.14 -17.75
N LYS A 290 -61.11 6.39 -18.74
CA LYS A 290 -61.69 6.34 -20.10
C LYS A 290 -63.14 5.85 -20.09
N ARG A 291 -63.46 4.81 -19.31
CA ARG A 291 -64.84 4.30 -19.20
C ARG A 291 -65.77 5.28 -18.48
N GLY A 292 -65.28 6.00 -17.47
CA GLY A 292 -66.01 7.07 -16.78
C GLY A 292 -66.32 8.25 -17.70
N HIS A 293 -65.34 8.68 -18.50
CA HIS A 293 -65.53 9.76 -19.47
C HIS A 293 -66.49 9.38 -20.61
N CYS A 294 -66.42 8.14 -21.11
CA CYS A 294 -67.37 7.65 -22.11
C CYS A 294 -68.81 7.54 -21.58
N ARG A 295 -69.02 7.25 -20.28
CA ARG A 295 -70.36 7.23 -19.66
C ARG A 295 -70.93 8.63 -19.43
N LEU A 296 -70.09 9.63 -19.17
CA LEU A 296 -70.48 11.04 -19.09
C LEU A 296 -70.85 11.62 -20.46
N CYS A 297 -70.14 11.25 -21.54
CA CYS A 297 -70.51 11.67 -22.89
C CYS A 297 -71.80 11.00 -23.40
N ARG A 298 -72.07 9.72 -23.06
CA ARG A 298 -73.32 9.04 -23.48
C ARG A 298 -74.57 9.54 -22.79
N LYS A 299 -74.47 10.22 -21.64
CA LYS A 299 -75.62 10.85 -20.97
C LYS A 299 -76.09 12.13 -21.67
N ASN A 300 -75.24 12.82 -22.42
CA ASN A 300 -75.63 14.05 -23.12
C ASN A 300 -76.35 13.81 -24.45
N GLU A 301 -76.24 12.63 -25.06
CA GLU A 301 -76.90 12.34 -26.34
C GLU A 301 -78.30 11.72 -26.18
N ALA A 302 -78.62 11.18 -24.99
CA ALA A 302 -79.94 10.62 -24.69
C ALA A 302 -80.98 11.66 -24.22
N ALA A 303 -80.58 12.91 -23.98
CA ALA A 303 -81.46 13.97 -23.45
C ALA A 303 -82.18 14.80 -24.53
N ASN A 304 -81.90 14.63 -25.82
CA ASN A 304 -82.45 15.47 -26.90
C ASN A 304 -83.52 14.79 -27.78
N ARG A 305 -84.11 13.66 -27.37
CA ARG A 305 -85.10 12.93 -28.20
C ARG A 305 -86.57 13.07 -27.80
N THR A 306 -86.94 14.09 -27.03
CA THR A 306 -88.35 14.32 -26.65
C THR A 306 -88.73 15.79 -26.69
N LEU A 307 -88.95 16.33 -27.89
CA LEU A 307 -89.85 17.45 -28.14
C LEU A 307 -89.95 17.64 -29.65
N TYR A 308 -91.05 17.16 -30.24
CA TYR A 308 -91.87 17.86 -31.23
C TYR A 308 -92.94 16.85 -31.71
N SER A 309 -94.10 16.90 -31.06
CA SER A 309 -95.33 16.40 -31.64
C SER A 309 -96.33 17.54 -31.76
N ARG A 310 -96.90 17.67 -32.96
CA ARG A 310 -98.18 18.28 -33.36
C ARG A 310 -98.29 19.80 -33.53
N THR A 311 -98.50 20.18 -34.79
CA THR A 311 -99.71 20.82 -35.38
C THR A 311 -99.74 20.40 -36.85
N SER A 312 -100.64 19.56 -37.38
CA SER A 312 -102.08 19.72 -37.69
C SER A 312 -102.42 20.89 -38.63
N PHE A 313 -103.09 20.50 -39.73
CA PHE A 313 -104.03 21.23 -40.60
C PHE A 313 -103.56 21.86 -41.93
N ASN A 314 -104.06 21.20 -42.99
CA ASN A 314 -104.72 21.64 -44.23
C ASN A 314 -104.02 22.46 -45.33
N GLU A 315 -104.38 22.00 -46.55
CA GLU A 315 -104.64 22.76 -47.80
C GLU A 315 -103.40 23.41 -48.46
N ASP A 316 -103.11 23.28 -49.76
CA ASP A 316 -103.97 23.15 -50.93
C ASP A 316 -103.26 22.49 -52.12
N PHE A 317 -104.10 22.00 -53.04
CA PHE A 317 -103.83 21.74 -54.44
C PHE A 317 -103.13 22.92 -55.15
N HIS A 318 -102.30 22.65 -56.16
CA HIS A 318 -102.49 23.16 -57.54
C HIS A 318 -101.42 22.57 -58.48
N ILE A 319 -101.94 21.76 -59.43
CA ILE A 319 -101.52 21.49 -60.83
C ILE A 319 -100.02 21.39 -61.13
#